data_AF-A0AAN8WGA3-F1
#
_entry.id   AF-A0AAN8WGA3-F1
#
_cell.length_a   1.000
_cell.length_b   1.000
_cell.length_c   1.000
_cell.angle_alpha   90.00
_cell.angle_beta   90.00
_cell.angle_gamma   90.00
#
_symmetry.space_group_name_H-M   'P 1'
#
loop_
_entity.id
_entity.type
_entity.pdbx_description
1 polymer ?
#
loop_
_entity_poly.entity_id
_entity_poly.type
_entity_poly.pdbx_seq_one_letter_code
_entity_poly.pdbx_strand_id
1 'polypeptide(L)'
;YATLVDPLMPQVTACLRDSDLQVRRTTLTLLINLLQEDYLKLKGSFFYRILQCLTDEHEDIRSTVIFYITERLLKRFPKILCQHFIECIFHYNCYEEHESYNRFTQSTSEKELFSLSGKECAQERMTIYRFMLDHMPDDQRFATTQRLCQDILGGIVDGRIKLTNSSLPMLEDTLTVLRSDEIKLASLKSRPEDVDQPTDQAEQAAMAGMVIKKTIISQVGEPSFFAEAVERLV
;
A
#
# COMPACT_ATOMS: atom_id res chain seq x y z
N TYR A 1 -29.02 14.62 0.03
CA TYR A 1 -28.66 13.20 0.03
C TYR A 1 -27.23 12.96 0.53
N ALA A 2 -26.19 13.58 -0.05
CA ALA A 2 -24.81 13.44 0.45
C ALA A 2 -24.59 13.85 1.93
N THR A 3 -25.41 14.75 2.48
CA THR A 3 -25.25 15.32 3.84
C THR A 3 -25.70 14.42 4.99
N LEU A 4 -26.47 13.34 4.74
CA LEU A 4 -26.94 12.41 5.78
C LEU A 4 -26.12 11.12 5.85
N VAL A 5 -25.39 10.79 4.78
CA VAL A 5 -24.67 9.51 4.66
C VAL A 5 -23.34 9.56 5.41
N ASP A 6 -22.66 10.71 5.41
CA ASP A 6 -21.32 10.86 6.00
C ASP A 6 -21.23 10.46 7.49
N PRO A 7 -22.18 10.81 8.39
CA PRO A 7 -22.11 10.40 9.80
C PRO A 7 -22.31 8.89 10.02
N LEU A 8 -23.00 8.20 9.10
CA LEU A 8 -23.30 6.77 9.21
C LEU A 8 -22.21 5.90 8.56
N MET A 9 -21.36 6.48 7.70
CA MET A 9 -20.29 5.76 6.99
C MET A 9 -19.39 4.92 7.91
N PRO A 10 -18.95 5.42 9.09
CA PRO A 10 -18.22 4.59 10.06
C PRO A 10 -18.95 3.30 10.43
N GLN A 11 -20.24 3.39 10.75
CA GLN A 11 -21.06 2.27 11.19
C GLN A 11 -21.33 1.29 10.05
N VAL A 12 -21.68 1.80 8.87
CA VAL A 12 -21.93 0.96 7.69
C VAL A 12 -20.67 0.23 7.26
N THR A 13 -19.54 0.92 7.20
CA THR A 13 -18.27 0.27 6.81
C THR A 13 -17.78 -0.70 7.86
N ALA A 14 -18.04 -0.50 9.16
CA ALA A 14 -17.74 -1.48 10.21
C ALA A 14 -18.36 -2.85 9.94
N CYS A 15 -19.53 -2.91 9.28
CA CYS A 15 -20.17 -4.16 8.87
C CYS A 15 -19.36 -4.95 7.81
N LEU A 16 -18.31 -4.39 7.21
CA LEU A 16 -17.33 -5.13 6.39
C LEU A 16 -16.45 -6.07 7.23
N ARG A 17 -16.45 -5.93 8.56
CA ARG A 17 -15.71 -6.78 9.50
C ARG A 17 -16.65 -7.52 10.46
N ASP A 18 -17.92 -7.65 10.10
CA ASP A 18 -18.90 -8.38 10.90
C ASP A 18 -18.57 -9.88 10.95
N SER A 19 -18.85 -10.53 12.08
CA SER A 19 -18.73 -11.97 12.22
C SER A 19 -19.63 -12.74 11.25
N ASP A 20 -20.79 -12.19 10.89
CA ASP A 20 -21.74 -12.83 9.98
C ASP A 20 -21.37 -12.55 8.51
N LEU A 21 -21.15 -13.64 7.77
CA LEU A 21 -20.80 -13.60 6.35
C LEU A 21 -21.85 -12.86 5.49
N GLN A 22 -23.14 -13.05 5.77
CA GLN A 22 -24.20 -12.39 5.00
C GLN A 22 -24.20 -10.88 5.24
N VAL A 23 -23.90 -10.45 6.47
CA VAL A 23 -23.74 -9.02 6.78
C VAL A 23 -22.56 -8.44 5.99
N ARG A 24 -21.39 -9.10 5.98
CA ARG A 24 -20.24 -8.63 5.20
C ARG A 24 -20.52 -8.56 3.70
N ARG A 25 -21.08 -9.64 3.13
CA ARG A 25 -21.47 -9.73 1.70
C ARG A 25 -22.46 -8.64 1.29
N THR A 26 -23.52 -8.48 2.07
CA THR A 26 -24.59 -7.50 1.80
C THR A 26 -24.03 -6.08 1.88
N THR A 27 -23.24 -5.80 2.91
CA THR A 27 -22.58 -4.51 3.10
C THR A 27 -21.66 -4.18 1.93
N LEU A 28 -20.77 -5.11 1.54
CA LEU A 28 -19.84 -4.90 0.43
C LEU A 28 -20.60 -4.64 -0.88
N THR A 29 -21.62 -5.43 -1.18
CA THR A 29 -22.44 -5.28 -2.39
C THR A 29 -23.14 -3.92 -2.41
N LEU A 30 -23.74 -3.51 -1.29
CA LEU A 30 -24.40 -2.21 -1.16
C LEU A 30 -23.41 -1.05 -1.39
N LEU A 31 -22.26 -1.10 -0.74
CA LEU A 31 -21.22 -0.07 -0.87
C LEU A 31 -20.70 0.03 -2.31
N ILE A 32 -20.47 -1.09 -2.97
CA ILE A 32 -20.06 -1.13 -4.38
C ILE A 32 -21.14 -0.52 -5.28
N ASN A 33 -22.41 -0.85 -5.08
CA ASN A 33 -23.50 -0.29 -5.88
C ASN A 33 -23.59 1.24 -5.70
N LEU A 34 -23.53 1.73 -4.47
CA LEU A 34 -23.53 3.16 -4.18
C LEU A 34 -22.33 3.90 -4.76
N LEU A 35 -21.15 3.25 -4.83
CA LEU A 35 -19.97 3.79 -5.49
C LEU A 35 -20.12 3.82 -7.02
N GLN A 36 -20.78 2.83 -7.61
CA GLN A 36 -21.02 2.78 -9.05
C GLN A 36 -22.07 3.81 -9.50
N GLU A 37 -23.08 4.07 -8.65
CA GLU A 37 -24.15 5.04 -8.88
C GLU A 37 -23.77 6.48 -8.47
N ASP A 38 -22.50 6.72 -8.11
CA ASP A 38 -21.98 8.03 -7.69
C ASP A 38 -22.62 8.63 -6.43
N TYR A 39 -23.31 7.82 -5.63
CA TYR A 39 -23.83 8.23 -4.33
C TYR A 39 -22.74 8.30 -3.25
N LEU A 40 -21.66 7.53 -3.40
CA LEU A 40 -20.49 7.54 -2.52
C LEU A 40 -19.21 7.89 -3.26
N LYS A 41 -18.22 8.42 -2.53
CA LYS A 41 -16.85 8.66 -3.02
C LYS A 41 -15.85 7.91 -2.16
N LEU A 42 -14.83 7.32 -2.79
CA LEU A 42 -13.68 6.75 -2.11
C LEU A 42 -12.80 7.88 -1.55
N LYS A 43 -13.09 8.29 -0.32
CA LYS A 43 -12.36 9.35 0.40
C LYS A 43 -11.97 8.88 1.79
N GLY A 44 -10.92 9.49 2.32
CA GLY A 44 -10.44 9.19 3.67
C GLY A 44 -10.09 7.70 3.81
N SER A 45 -10.45 7.12 4.97
CA SER A 45 -10.16 5.73 5.29
C SER A 45 -11.02 4.72 4.51
N PHE A 46 -12.08 5.16 3.82
CA PHE A 46 -13.04 4.26 3.18
C PHE A 46 -12.38 3.41 2.08
N PHE A 47 -11.45 3.99 1.31
CA PHE A 47 -10.73 3.25 0.27
C PHE A 47 -9.93 2.08 0.85
N TYR A 48 -9.25 2.27 1.98
CA TYR A 48 -8.44 1.22 2.61
C TYR A 48 -9.32 0.13 3.24
N ARG A 49 -10.53 0.47 3.71
CA ARG A 49 -11.51 -0.53 4.17
C ARG A 49 -11.98 -1.42 3.03
N ILE A 50 -12.20 -0.87 1.84
CA ILE A 50 -12.51 -1.66 0.64
C ILE A 50 -11.33 -2.56 0.26
N LEU A 51 -10.10 -2.02 0.22
CA LEU A 51 -8.91 -2.83 -0.07
C LEU A 51 -8.70 -3.97 0.93
N GLN A 52 -9.01 -3.76 2.22
CA GLN A 52 -8.90 -4.81 3.23
C GLN A 52 -9.85 -6.00 3.00
N CYS A 53 -10.94 -5.84 2.23
CA CYS A 53 -11.77 -6.97 1.82
C CYS A 53 -11.02 -7.97 0.90
N LEU A 54 -9.86 -7.60 0.35
CA LEU A 54 -8.97 -8.53 -0.36
C LEU A 54 -8.42 -9.63 0.56
N THR A 55 -8.43 -9.42 1.88
CA THR A 55 -7.96 -10.37 2.88
C THR A 55 -9.11 -11.04 3.64
N ASP A 56 -10.37 -10.90 3.19
CA ASP A 56 -11.49 -11.63 3.80
C ASP A 56 -11.27 -13.14 3.73
N GLU A 57 -11.70 -13.86 4.75
CA GLU A 57 -11.60 -15.33 4.84
C GLU A 57 -12.37 -16.02 3.71
N HIS A 58 -13.48 -15.41 3.25
CA HIS A 58 -14.36 -15.97 2.25
C HIS A 58 -14.01 -15.51 0.81
N GLU A 59 -13.84 -16.50 -0.07
CA GLU A 59 -13.40 -16.28 -1.46
C GLU A 59 -14.37 -15.43 -2.28
N ASP A 60 -15.67 -15.52 -2.03
CA ASP A 60 -16.66 -14.75 -2.75
C ASP A 60 -16.58 -13.25 -2.45
N ILE A 61 -16.23 -12.87 -1.22
CA ILE A 61 -15.99 -11.47 -0.84
C ILE A 61 -14.75 -10.97 -1.57
N ARG A 62 -13.65 -11.74 -1.50
CA ARG A 62 -12.40 -11.42 -2.22
C ARG A 62 -12.64 -11.27 -3.72
N SER A 63 -13.36 -12.21 -4.34
CA SER A 63 -13.68 -12.20 -5.77
C SER A 63 -14.52 -10.99 -6.16
N THR A 64 -15.49 -10.63 -5.32
CA THR A 64 -16.35 -9.47 -5.53
C THR A 64 -15.54 -8.17 -5.51
N VAL A 65 -14.65 -8.00 -4.54
CA VAL A 65 -13.82 -6.79 -4.46
C VAL A 65 -12.77 -6.75 -5.57
N ILE A 66 -12.15 -7.88 -5.93
CA ILE A 66 -11.23 -7.98 -7.07
C ILE A 66 -11.93 -7.55 -8.35
N PHE A 67 -13.12 -8.11 -8.63
CA PHE A 67 -13.91 -7.75 -9.80
C PHE A 67 -14.27 -6.26 -9.80
N TYR A 68 -14.73 -5.72 -8.68
CA TYR A 68 -15.03 -4.29 -8.59
C TYR A 68 -13.81 -3.42 -8.89
N ILE A 69 -12.66 -3.72 -8.28
CA ILE A 69 -11.47 -2.90 -8.46
C ILE A 69 -11.00 -2.96 -9.92
N THR A 70 -10.84 -4.17 -10.46
CA THR A 70 -10.26 -4.40 -11.79
C THR A 70 -11.20 -3.98 -12.92
N GLU A 71 -12.47 -4.39 -12.85
CA GLU A 71 -13.40 -4.21 -13.96
C GLU A 71 -14.16 -2.90 -13.93
N ARG A 72 -14.18 -2.19 -12.79
CA ARG A 72 -14.91 -0.92 -12.63
C ARG A 72 -14.03 0.22 -12.16
N LEU A 73 -13.39 0.09 -10.99
CA LEU A 73 -12.69 1.20 -10.35
C LEU A 73 -11.50 1.68 -11.18
N LEU A 74 -10.65 0.76 -11.64
CA LEU A 74 -9.45 1.09 -12.42
C LEU A 74 -9.77 1.66 -13.80
N LYS A 75 -10.87 1.23 -14.44
CA LYS A 75 -11.31 1.81 -15.71
C LYS A 75 -11.72 3.28 -15.56
N ARG A 76 -12.24 3.65 -14.39
CA ARG A 76 -12.67 5.02 -14.09
C ARG A 76 -11.56 5.89 -13.51
N PHE A 77 -10.73 5.33 -12.64
CA PHE A 77 -9.64 6.01 -11.94
C PHE A 77 -8.34 5.21 -12.06
N PRO A 78 -7.70 5.20 -13.25
CA PRO A 78 -6.59 4.30 -13.57
C PRO A 78 -5.33 4.52 -12.72
N LYS A 79 -5.22 5.66 -12.02
CA LYS A 79 -4.07 6.00 -11.18
C LYS A 79 -4.33 5.81 -9.68
N ILE A 80 -5.53 5.37 -9.28
CA ILE A 80 -5.93 5.36 -7.87
C ILE A 80 -5.00 4.50 -7.00
N LEU A 81 -4.55 3.35 -7.50
CA LEU A 81 -3.65 2.47 -6.74
C LEU A 81 -2.30 3.15 -6.49
N CYS A 82 -1.65 3.68 -7.55
CA CYS A 82 -0.38 4.38 -7.43
C CYS A 82 -0.48 5.64 -6.54
N GLN A 83 -1.59 6.37 -6.63
CA GLN A 83 -1.83 7.57 -5.81
C GLN A 83 -1.89 7.24 -4.32
N HIS A 84 -2.56 6.15 -3.95
CA HIS A 84 -2.82 5.75 -2.57
C HIS A 84 -1.79 4.76 -1.99
N PHE A 85 -0.86 4.25 -2.80
CA PHE A 85 0.04 3.17 -2.37
C PHE A 85 0.86 3.52 -1.13
N ILE A 86 1.49 4.71 -1.11
CA ILE A 86 2.30 5.15 0.03
C ILE A 86 1.42 5.25 1.29
N GLU A 87 0.25 5.87 1.18
CA GLU A 87 -0.67 5.98 2.32
C GLU A 87 -1.11 4.61 2.84
N CYS A 88 -1.29 3.60 1.98
CA CYS A 88 -1.63 2.25 2.43
C CYS A 88 -0.57 1.70 3.40
N ILE A 89 0.73 1.93 3.12
CA ILE A 89 1.81 1.47 4.00
C ILE A 89 1.72 2.16 5.37
N PHE A 90 1.52 3.48 5.39
CA PHE A 90 1.36 4.23 6.63
C PHE A 90 0.10 3.81 7.41
N HIS A 91 -1.02 3.66 6.71
CA HIS A 91 -2.32 3.35 7.29
C HIS A 91 -2.35 1.96 7.92
N TYR A 92 -1.95 0.93 7.18
CA TYR A 92 -2.03 -0.45 7.66
C TYR A 92 -0.99 -0.77 8.73
N ASN A 93 0.14 -0.07 8.77
CA ASN A 93 1.08 -0.15 9.90
C ASN A 93 0.68 0.73 11.10
N CYS A 94 -0.43 1.47 11.00
CA CYS A 94 -0.88 2.43 12.01
C CYS A 94 0.20 3.46 12.42
N TYR A 95 1.04 3.88 11.47
CA TYR A 95 2.04 4.92 11.74
C TYR A 95 1.38 6.29 11.67
N GLU A 96 1.32 6.99 12.80
CA GLU A 96 0.61 8.27 12.96
C GLU A 96 1.54 9.43 13.34
N GLU A 97 2.85 9.31 13.10
CA GLU A 97 3.82 10.38 13.40
C GLU A 97 4.21 11.19 12.14
N HIS A 98 3.84 10.76 10.93
CA HIS A 98 4.17 11.44 9.67
C HIS A 98 3.34 12.71 9.42
N GLU A 99 3.93 13.85 9.07
CA GLU A 99 3.21 15.13 8.92
C GLU A 99 2.00 15.10 7.96
N SER A 100 2.09 14.30 6.88
CA SER A 100 1.06 14.28 5.82
C SER A 100 0.27 12.98 5.70
N TYR A 101 0.81 11.85 6.20
CA TYR A 101 0.24 10.51 5.95
C TYR A 101 -0.44 9.98 7.21
N ASN A 102 -1.45 9.14 6.99
CA ASN A 102 -2.35 8.54 7.96
C ASN A 102 -3.00 9.58 8.88
N ARG A 103 -3.54 10.64 8.26
CA ARG A 103 -4.19 11.78 8.95
C ARG A 103 -5.70 11.75 8.89
N PHE A 104 -6.27 10.55 8.86
CA PHE A 104 -7.72 10.36 8.83
C PHE A 104 -8.33 10.60 10.21
N THR A 105 -9.46 11.31 10.24
CA THR A 105 -10.31 11.38 11.43
C THR A 105 -11.03 10.05 11.58
N GLN A 106 -10.62 9.25 12.57
CA GLN A 106 -11.23 7.96 12.91
C GLN A 106 -11.36 7.84 14.42
N SER A 107 -12.45 7.22 14.87
CA SER A 107 -12.59 6.82 16.27
C SER A 107 -11.62 5.70 16.63
N THR A 108 -11.33 5.53 17.92
CA THR A 108 -10.46 4.45 18.42
C THR A 108 -11.00 3.08 18.01
N SER A 109 -12.31 2.86 18.13
CA SER A 109 -12.95 1.61 17.73
C SER A 109 -12.80 1.31 16.24
N GLU A 110 -12.89 2.32 15.38
CA GLU A 110 -12.62 2.13 13.94
C GLU A 110 -11.16 1.77 13.67
N LYS A 111 -10.21 2.39 14.38
CA LYS A 111 -8.79 2.06 14.22
C LYS A 111 -8.51 0.63 14.65
N GLU A 112 -9.07 0.20 15.77
CA GLU A 112 -8.93 -1.18 16.26
C GLU A 112 -9.56 -2.20 15.30
N LEU A 113 -10.78 -1.94 14.81
CA LEU A 113 -11.51 -2.86 13.95
C LEU A 113 -10.84 -3.12 12.59
N PHE A 114 -10.19 -2.10 12.04
CA PHE A 114 -9.52 -2.14 10.73
C PHE A 114 -7.99 -2.17 10.84
N SER A 115 -7.44 -2.35 12.04
CA SER A 115 -5.99 -2.41 12.20
C SER A 115 -5.43 -3.63 11.47
N LEU A 116 -4.37 -3.41 10.69
CA LEU A 116 -3.48 -4.45 10.20
C LEU A 116 -2.07 -4.26 10.77
N SER A 117 -1.95 -3.61 11.92
CA SER A 117 -0.65 -3.43 12.58
C SER A 117 -0.14 -4.76 13.16
N GLY A 118 1.15 -4.82 13.48
CA GLY A 118 1.78 -6.02 14.04
C GLY A 118 2.33 -6.99 12.99
N LYS A 119 3.15 -7.94 13.44
CA LYS A 119 3.82 -8.90 12.54
C LYS A 119 2.87 -9.98 12.02
N GLU A 120 1.87 -10.31 12.82
CA GLU A 120 0.79 -11.25 12.52
C GLU A 120 -0.01 -10.84 11.27
N CYS A 121 -0.20 -9.54 11.06
CA CYS A 121 -0.92 -8.99 9.93
C CYS A 121 -0.03 -8.75 8.69
N ALA A 122 1.28 -9.04 8.76
CA ALA A 122 2.22 -8.73 7.67
C ALA A 122 1.83 -9.40 6.35
N GLN A 123 1.36 -10.66 6.41
CA GLN A 123 0.94 -11.38 5.21
C GLN A 123 -0.33 -10.78 4.58
N GLU A 124 -1.26 -10.27 5.40
CA GLU A 124 -2.45 -9.57 4.93
C GLU A 124 -2.06 -8.25 4.24
N ARG A 125 -1.19 -7.45 4.86
CA ARG A 125 -0.68 -6.21 4.26
C ARG A 125 0.01 -6.48 2.93
N MET A 126 0.89 -7.48 2.86
CA MET A 126 1.56 -7.86 1.62
C MET A 126 0.61 -8.35 0.54
N THR A 127 -0.48 -9.05 0.90
CA THR A 127 -1.52 -9.45 -0.06
C THR A 127 -2.14 -8.22 -0.73
N ILE A 128 -2.43 -7.18 0.05
CA ILE A 128 -2.98 -5.92 -0.48
C ILE A 128 -1.94 -5.21 -1.36
N TYR A 129 -0.70 -5.03 -0.89
CA TYR A 129 0.32 -4.33 -1.66
C TYR A 129 0.65 -5.02 -3.00
N ARG A 130 0.78 -6.35 -3.00
CA ARG A 130 1.01 -7.13 -4.23
C ARG A 130 -0.14 -6.97 -5.22
N PHE A 131 -1.38 -7.12 -4.73
CA PHE A 131 -2.56 -6.88 -5.57
C PHE A 131 -2.54 -5.49 -6.20
N MET A 132 -2.18 -4.46 -5.43
CA MET A 132 -2.08 -3.10 -5.97
C MET A 132 -1.03 -2.99 -7.07
N LEU A 133 0.17 -3.55 -6.85
CA LEU A 133 1.28 -3.50 -7.82
C LEU A 133 1.00 -4.30 -9.09
N ASP A 134 0.39 -5.48 -8.97
CA ASP A 134 0.03 -6.35 -10.10
C ASP A 134 -0.90 -5.64 -11.08
N HIS A 135 -1.77 -4.77 -10.57
CA HIS A 135 -2.72 -4.00 -11.36
C HIS A 135 -2.25 -2.58 -11.71
N MET A 136 -0.98 -2.26 -11.44
CA MET A 136 -0.33 -1.05 -11.95
C MET A 136 0.45 -1.34 -13.24
N PRO A 137 0.39 -0.46 -14.25
CA PRO A 137 1.34 -0.48 -15.36
C PRO A 137 2.75 -0.06 -14.92
N ASP A 138 3.76 -0.36 -15.75
CA ASP A 138 5.18 -0.13 -15.44
C ASP A 138 5.50 1.33 -15.04
N ASP A 139 4.89 2.32 -15.70
CA ASP A 139 5.07 3.74 -15.37
C ASP A 139 4.58 4.07 -13.94
N GLN A 140 3.47 3.47 -13.52
CA GLN A 140 2.94 3.62 -12.17
C GLN A 140 3.76 2.86 -11.12
N ARG A 141 4.29 1.67 -11.46
CA ARG A 141 5.21 0.94 -10.57
C ARG A 141 6.52 1.69 -10.36
N PHE A 142 7.05 2.28 -11.43
CA PHE A 142 8.23 3.14 -11.36
C PHE A 142 7.98 4.36 -10.47
N ALA A 143 6.87 5.08 -10.67
CA ALA A 143 6.49 6.21 -9.83
C ALA A 143 6.29 5.81 -8.36
N THR A 144 5.70 4.64 -8.11
CA THR A 144 5.52 4.10 -6.77
C THR A 144 6.87 3.80 -6.11
N THR A 145 7.80 3.18 -6.84
CA THR A 145 9.17 2.92 -6.39
C THR A 145 9.88 4.22 -5.98
N GLN A 146 9.82 5.25 -6.84
CA GLN A 146 10.39 6.56 -6.54
C GLN A 146 9.81 7.15 -5.26
N ARG A 147 8.49 7.08 -5.06
CA ARG A 147 7.83 7.59 -3.85
C ARG A 147 8.17 6.78 -2.60
N LEU A 148 8.31 5.46 -2.68
CA LEU A 148 8.78 4.65 -1.55
C LEU A 148 10.18 5.09 -1.12
N CYS A 149 11.08 5.30 -2.08
CA CYS A 149 12.42 5.79 -1.84
C CYS A 149 12.43 7.23 -1.30
N GLN A 150 11.59 8.13 -1.80
CA GLN A 150 11.60 9.54 -1.41
C GLN A 150 10.86 9.80 -0.09
N ASP A 151 9.62 9.31 0.01
CA ASP A 151 8.69 9.67 1.08
C ASP A 151 8.98 8.88 2.36
N ILE A 152 9.41 7.62 2.23
CA ILE A 152 9.70 6.75 3.37
C ILE A 152 11.21 6.67 3.63
N LEU A 153 11.98 6.12 2.70
CA LEU A 153 13.43 5.93 2.93
C LEU A 153 14.16 7.29 3.04
N GLY A 154 13.88 8.22 2.15
CA GLY A 154 14.38 9.59 2.19
C GLY A 154 13.88 10.33 3.43
N GLY A 155 12.62 10.16 3.80
CA GLY A 155 12.06 10.70 5.06
C GLY A 155 12.83 10.24 6.29
N ILE A 156 13.26 8.98 6.34
CA ILE A 156 14.10 8.43 7.41
C ILE A 156 15.51 9.04 7.38
N VAL A 157 16.13 9.02 6.20
CA VAL A 157 17.48 9.56 5.97
C VAL A 157 17.58 11.03 6.40
N ASP A 158 16.58 11.84 6.03
CA ASP A 158 16.49 13.26 6.36
C ASP A 158 16.11 13.52 7.83
N GLY A 159 15.80 12.46 8.60
CA GLY A 159 15.35 12.57 9.99
C GLY A 159 13.90 13.05 10.17
N ARG A 160 13.12 13.16 9.09
CA ARG A 160 11.68 13.49 9.13
C ARG A 160 10.85 12.35 9.71
N ILE A 161 11.28 11.10 9.49
CA ILE A 161 10.71 9.89 10.09
C ILE A 161 11.77 9.33 11.05
N LYS A 162 11.48 9.35 12.36
CA LYS A 162 12.38 8.80 13.37
C LYS A 162 12.32 7.28 13.37
N LEU A 163 13.48 6.62 13.44
CA LEU A 163 13.56 5.18 13.62
C LEU A 163 13.23 4.79 15.06
N THR A 164 11.98 4.41 15.28
CA THR A 164 11.40 3.95 16.54
C THR A 164 10.66 2.62 16.32
N ASN A 165 10.26 1.95 17.40
CA ASN A 165 9.44 0.74 17.34
C ASN A 165 8.12 0.91 16.57
N SER A 166 7.55 2.14 16.51
CA SER A 166 6.35 2.45 15.72
C SER A 166 6.64 2.55 14.21
N SER A 167 7.84 3.00 13.83
CA SER A 167 8.23 3.16 12.41
C SER A 167 8.78 1.87 11.76
N LEU A 168 9.33 0.95 12.56
CA LEU A 168 10.04 -0.23 12.05
C LEU A 168 9.14 -1.16 11.19
N PRO A 169 7.88 -1.47 11.57
CA PRO A 169 7.01 -2.32 10.75
C PRO A 169 6.74 -1.71 9.37
N MET A 170 6.52 -0.39 9.31
CA MET A 170 6.31 0.35 8.07
C MET A 170 7.55 0.32 7.17
N LEU A 171 8.74 0.45 7.76
CA LEU A 171 10.01 0.32 7.03
C LEU A 171 10.21 -1.12 6.51
N GLU A 172 9.91 -2.13 7.34
CA GLU A 172 10.00 -3.54 6.96
C GLU A 172 9.09 -3.86 5.76
N ASP A 173 7.83 -3.40 5.80
CA ASP A 173 6.90 -3.49 4.67
C ASP A 173 7.45 -2.80 3.43
N THR A 174 7.97 -1.58 3.57
CA THR A 174 8.54 -0.79 2.47
C THR A 174 9.67 -1.54 1.77
N LEU A 175 10.60 -2.10 2.54
CA LEU A 175 11.71 -2.89 2.01
C LEU A 175 11.23 -4.21 1.39
N THR A 176 10.23 -4.85 1.99
CA THR A 176 9.65 -6.09 1.46
C THR A 176 8.95 -5.86 0.13
N VAL A 177 8.21 -4.75 0.01
CA VAL A 177 7.60 -4.30 -1.23
C VAL A 177 8.66 -4.01 -2.30
N LEU A 178 9.70 -3.26 -1.98
CA LEU A 178 10.77 -2.93 -2.91
C LEU A 178 11.50 -4.18 -3.44
N ARG A 179 11.54 -5.26 -2.64
CA ARG A 179 12.14 -6.55 -3.00
C ARG A 179 11.18 -7.48 -3.76
N SER A 180 9.90 -7.12 -3.89
CA SER A 180 8.89 -8.00 -4.45
C SER A 180 9.03 -8.13 -5.97
N ASP A 181 8.52 -9.21 -6.56
CA ASP A 181 8.58 -9.35 -8.02
C ASP A 181 7.55 -8.46 -8.71
N GLU A 182 6.44 -8.14 -8.03
CA GLU A 182 5.34 -7.32 -8.53
C GLU A 182 5.78 -5.87 -8.77
N ILE A 183 6.72 -5.33 -7.98
CA ILE A 183 7.22 -3.95 -8.17
C ILE A 183 8.22 -3.84 -9.32
N LYS A 184 8.86 -4.95 -9.72
CA LYS A 184 9.82 -4.96 -10.84
C LYS A 184 9.11 -4.62 -12.15
N LEU A 185 9.73 -3.74 -12.93
CA LEU A 185 9.25 -3.37 -14.27
C LEU A 185 9.25 -4.60 -15.19
N ALA A 186 8.20 -4.77 -16.00
CA ALA A 186 8.13 -5.87 -16.95
C ALA A 186 9.29 -5.82 -17.98
N SER A 187 9.79 -4.61 -18.29
CA SER A 187 10.99 -4.39 -19.10
C SER A 187 12.28 -4.98 -18.49
N LEU A 188 12.35 -5.11 -17.17
CA LEU A 188 13.49 -5.73 -16.47
C LEU A 188 13.33 -7.25 -16.34
N LYS A 189 12.09 -7.75 -16.30
CA LYS A 189 11.78 -9.19 -16.29
C LYS A 189 12.07 -9.88 -17.64
N SER A 190 12.24 -9.10 -18.70
CA SER A 190 12.37 -9.59 -20.08
C SER A 190 13.80 -9.52 -20.64
N ARG A 191 14.83 -9.31 -19.81
CA ARG A 191 16.22 -9.48 -20.25
C ARG A 191 16.59 -10.97 -20.31
N PRO A 192 16.82 -11.57 -21.50
CA PRO A 192 17.78 -12.66 -21.58
C PRO A 192 19.15 -12.13 -21.16
N GLU A 193 20.02 -12.98 -20.65
CA GLU A 193 21.34 -12.68 -20.05
C GLU A 193 22.37 -12.02 -20.99
N ASP A 194 21.96 -11.45 -22.11
CA ASP A 194 22.83 -10.72 -23.06
C ASP A 194 22.09 -9.45 -23.52
N VAL A 195 22.53 -8.27 -23.07
CA VAL A 195 22.88 -7.09 -23.88
C VAL A 195 23.35 -5.98 -22.92
N ASP A 196 24.63 -5.66 -23.07
CA ASP A 196 25.45 -4.74 -22.30
C ASP A 196 25.22 -3.28 -22.72
N GLN A 197 24.10 -2.67 -22.28
CA GLN A 197 23.92 -1.21 -22.38
C GLN A 197 23.05 -0.67 -21.22
N PRO A 198 23.64 0.13 -20.29
CA PRO A 198 22.90 0.87 -19.29
C PRO A 198 22.03 1.94 -19.97
N THR A 199 20.75 1.99 -19.63
CA THR A 199 19.89 3.14 -19.94
C THR A 199 20.01 4.18 -18.82
N ASP A 200 19.82 5.47 -19.11
CA ASP A 200 19.89 6.56 -18.11
C ASP A 200 19.00 6.30 -16.88
N GLN A 201 17.88 5.60 -17.05
CA GLN A 201 16.99 5.22 -15.95
C GLN A 201 17.59 4.12 -15.05
N ALA A 202 18.36 3.18 -15.61
CA ALA A 202 19.06 2.15 -14.86
C ALA A 202 20.22 2.74 -14.05
N GLU A 203 20.94 3.71 -14.61
CA GLU A 203 21.99 4.44 -13.90
C GLU A 203 21.42 5.30 -12.76
N GLN A 204 20.28 5.98 -12.98
CA GLN A 204 19.61 6.75 -11.93
C GLN A 204 19.06 5.86 -10.81
N ALA A 205 18.51 4.69 -11.15
CA ALA A 205 18.06 3.71 -10.15
C ALA A 205 19.24 3.14 -9.36
N ALA A 206 20.36 2.80 -10.02
CA ALA A 206 21.57 2.31 -9.38
C ALA A 206 22.19 3.38 -8.45
N MET A 207 22.24 4.64 -8.88
CA MET A 207 22.74 5.75 -8.06
C MET A 207 21.86 6.03 -6.84
N ALA A 208 20.53 5.98 -7.01
CA ALA A 208 19.60 6.09 -5.88
C ALA A 208 19.79 4.94 -4.88
N GLY A 209 19.94 3.71 -5.36
CA GLY A 209 20.25 2.54 -4.52
C GLY A 209 21.56 2.67 -3.75
N MET A 210 22.60 3.23 -4.38
CA MET A 210 23.90 3.48 -3.76
C MET A 210 23.84 4.51 -2.61
N VAL A 211 23.09 5.60 -2.82
CA VAL A 211 22.88 6.65 -1.80
C VAL A 211 22.09 6.11 -0.61
N ILE A 212 21.04 5.33 -0.89
CA ILE A 212 20.24 4.66 0.15
C ILE A 212 21.11 3.68 0.96
N LYS A 213 21.95 2.86 0.30
CA LYS A 213 22.90 1.94 0.95
C LYS A 213 23.78 2.67 1.96
N LYS A 214 24.42 3.76 1.52
CA LYS A 214 25.40 4.49 2.32
C LYS A 214 24.75 5.14 3.55
N THR A 215 23.53 5.65 3.42
CA THR A 215 22.88 6.36 4.52
C THR A 215 22.23 5.42 5.53
N ILE A 216 21.63 4.32 5.09
CA ILE A 216 21.09 3.29 6.00
C ILE A 216 22.22 2.67 6.85
N ILE A 217 23.36 2.35 6.23
CA ILE A 217 24.54 1.81 6.94
C ILE A 217 25.13 2.82 7.94
N SER A 218 25.03 4.12 7.67
CA SER A 218 25.54 5.15 8.58
C SER A 218 24.67 5.39 9.82
N GLN A 219 23.38 5.07 9.75
CA GLN A 219 22.43 5.31 10.86
C GLN A 219 22.03 4.04 11.62
N VAL A 220 22.10 2.87 10.98
CA VAL A 220 21.76 1.58 11.60
C VAL A 220 23.06 0.84 11.90
N GLY A 221 23.49 0.86 13.17
CA GLY A 221 24.76 0.28 13.62
C GLY A 221 24.92 -1.24 13.47
N GLU A 222 24.04 -1.93 12.73
CA GLU A 222 24.18 -3.35 12.39
C GLU A 222 23.88 -3.62 10.89
N PRO A 223 24.90 -4.02 10.09
CA PRO A 223 24.86 -3.95 8.63
C PRO A 223 24.36 -5.20 7.89
N SER A 224 24.11 -6.34 8.53
CA SER A 224 23.97 -7.62 7.80
C SER A 224 22.63 -7.79 7.05
N PHE A 225 21.50 -7.45 7.67
CA PHE A 225 20.19 -7.64 7.04
C PHE A 225 19.86 -6.56 6.00
N PHE A 226 20.28 -5.31 6.24
CA PHE A 226 19.99 -4.16 5.39
C PHE A 226 20.92 -4.07 4.17
N ALA A 227 22.20 -4.45 4.30
CA ALA A 227 23.12 -4.44 3.16
C ALA A 227 22.69 -5.44 2.08
N GLU A 228 22.23 -6.63 2.47
CA GLU A 228 21.79 -7.67 1.53
C GLU A 228 20.46 -7.32 0.83
N ALA A 229 19.57 -6.59 1.52
CA ALA A 229 18.33 -6.10 0.93
C ALA A 229 18.56 -5.00 -0.12
N VAL A 230 19.55 -4.12 0.11
CA VAL A 230 19.92 -3.05 -0.82
C VAL A 230 20.76 -3.56 -2.00
N GLU A 231 21.55 -4.60 -1.80
CA GLU A 231 22.39 -5.20 -2.85
C GLU A 231 21.58 -5.98 -3.90
N ARG A 232 20.35 -6.38 -3.59
CA ARG A 232 19.40 -7.01 -4.56
C ARG A 232 18.46 -6.01 -5.24
N LEU A 233 18.54 -4.72 -4.87
CA LEU A 233 17.77 -3.63 -5.48
C LEU A 233 18.51 -2.97 -6.66
N VAL A 234 19.80 -3.28 -6.83
CA VAL A 234 20.68 -2.85 -7.94
C VAL A 234 21.03 -4.08 -8.78
#